data_AF-A0A962UM21-F1
#
_entry.id   AF-A0A962UM21-F1
#
_cell.length_a   1.000
_cell.length_b   1.000
_cell.length_c   1.000
_cell.angle_alpha   90.00
_cell.angle_beta   90.00
_cell.angle_gamma   90.00
#
_symmetry.space_group_name_H-M   'P 1'
#
loop_
_entity.id
_entity.type
_entity.pdbx_description
1 polymer ?
#
loop_
_entity_poly.entity_id
_entity_poly.type
_entity_poly.pdbx_seq_one_letter_code
_entity_poly.pdbx_strand_id
1 'polypeptide(L)'
;GHPLCIWSRWGDYPELGRDMKGDAMKRLVFVLLLAPSMAVGEASRYLDVIPTFWRTLYPDGGQGLYCGATFSAYDRDYNIEHVYPMSWVGKALRCGDRAACRRSSARFNEIESDMHNMYPARRDLNHKRGAYPYREIAGEQWIEPGCDFEIDYRARAVEPRPASRGNIARAMLYMAEEYGLEIYQRQRGLLLDWHRADPVDAAEKQRNQQIVSLQGKSNRWIESGYGEEGTGTRE
;
A
#
# COMPACT_ATOMS: atom_id res chain seq x y z
N GLY A 1 -9.65 16.64 -65.20
CA GLY A 1 -8.42 17.08 -65.86
C GLY A 1 -8.03 18.45 -65.31
N HIS A 2 -6.87 18.54 -64.69
CA HIS A 2 -6.13 19.79 -64.43
C HIS A 2 -5.71 20.46 -65.76
N PRO A 3 -5.07 21.67 -65.81
CA PRO A 3 -4.50 22.51 -64.74
C PRO A 3 -4.64 24.07 -64.90
N LEU A 4 -4.19 24.82 -63.86
CA LEU A 4 -3.26 25.98 -63.80
C LEU A 4 -3.34 27.13 -64.86
N CYS A 5 -2.97 28.40 -64.63
CA CYS A 5 -2.61 29.28 -63.51
C CYS A 5 -2.11 30.65 -64.12
N ILE A 6 -2.07 31.71 -63.31
CA ILE A 6 -1.19 32.92 -63.31
C ILE A 6 -1.43 34.18 -64.22
N TRP A 7 -1.17 35.33 -63.55
CA TRP A 7 -0.71 36.69 -63.95
C TRP A 7 -1.81 37.75 -64.06
N SER A 8 -1.75 38.94 -63.47
CA SER A 8 -0.65 39.88 -63.18
C SER A 8 -1.18 41.04 -62.28
N ARG A 9 -0.33 41.85 -61.62
CA ARG A 9 -0.19 43.31 -61.86
C ARG A 9 0.78 43.99 -60.87
N TRP A 10 1.47 44.98 -61.41
CA TRP A 10 2.49 45.88 -60.86
C TRP A 10 1.91 47.15 -60.21
N GLY A 11 2.74 47.84 -59.42
CA GLY A 11 2.68 49.27 -59.04
C GLY A 11 3.12 49.48 -57.59
N ASP A 12 3.90 50.46 -57.16
CA ASP A 12 4.70 51.54 -57.76
C ASP A 12 5.70 52.03 -56.67
N TYR A 13 6.80 52.65 -57.08
CA TYR A 13 7.87 53.30 -56.28
C TYR A 13 7.38 54.59 -55.57
N PRO A 14 8.03 55.13 -54.50
CA PRO A 14 9.29 55.87 -54.66
C PRO A 14 10.35 55.75 -53.55
N GLU A 15 11.52 56.24 -53.96
CA GLU A 15 12.85 56.27 -53.36
C GLU A 15 12.96 56.94 -51.98
N LEU A 16 13.95 56.48 -51.20
CA LEU A 16 14.84 57.36 -50.44
C LEU A 16 16.11 56.58 -50.07
N GLY A 17 17.19 56.89 -50.79
CA GLY A 17 18.52 56.42 -50.45
C GLY A 17 19.01 57.09 -49.15
N ARG A 18 19.53 56.26 -48.23
CA ARG A 18 20.71 56.64 -47.45
C ARG A 18 21.45 55.38 -47.01
N ASP A 19 22.65 55.27 -47.54
CA ASP A 19 23.73 54.37 -47.16
C ASP A 19 24.07 54.54 -45.66
N MET A 20 24.24 53.44 -44.93
CA MET A 20 25.19 53.30 -43.82
C MET A 20 25.27 51.85 -43.35
N LYS A 21 26.43 51.25 -43.63
CA LYS A 21 26.96 49.98 -43.13
C LYS A 21 26.85 49.86 -41.60
N GLY A 22 26.53 48.66 -41.10
CA GLY A 22 26.70 48.33 -39.68
C GLY A 22 26.08 46.99 -39.29
N ASP A 23 26.95 46.02 -39.00
CA ASP A 23 26.68 44.72 -38.40
C ASP A 23 25.65 44.74 -37.24
N ALA A 24 24.76 43.74 -37.20
CA ALA A 24 24.57 42.85 -36.05
C ALA A 24 23.38 41.91 -36.28
N MET A 25 23.69 40.70 -36.72
CA MET A 25 22.80 39.54 -36.69
C MET A 25 22.33 39.29 -35.25
N LYS A 26 21.12 39.72 -34.88
CA LYS A 26 20.47 39.33 -33.60
C LYS A 26 20.19 37.83 -33.65
N ARG A 27 21.09 37.03 -33.07
CA ARG A 27 20.87 35.61 -32.79
C ARG A 27 19.75 35.47 -31.78
N LEU A 28 18.57 35.05 -32.23
CA LEU A 28 17.47 34.63 -31.38
C LEU A 28 17.83 33.26 -30.80
N VAL A 29 18.33 33.22 -29.56
CA VAL A 29 18.57 31.98 -28.83
C VAL A 29 17.23 31.52 -28.25
N PHE A 30 16.59 30.55 -28.91
CA PHE A 30 15.49 29.78 -28.32
C PHE A 30 16.09 28.84 -27.27
N VAL A 31 16.09 29.25 -26.00
CA VAL A 31 16.38 28.34 -24.89
C VAL A 31 15.14 27.46 -24.72
N LEU A 32 15.15 26.28 -25.35
CA LEU A 32 14.22 25.21 -24.97
C LEU A 32 14.58 24.80 -23.53
N LEU A 33 13.81 25.30 -22.56
CA LEU A 33 13.81 24.75 -21.21
C LEU A 33 13.23 23.34 -21.31
N LEU A 34 14.11 22.35 -21.50
CA LEU A 34 13.83 20.96 -21.18
C LEU A 34 13.64 20.91 -19.66
N ALA A 35 12.41 21.12 -19.21
CA ALA A 35 12.05 20.78 -17.84
C ALA A 35 12.30 19.26 -17.70
N PRO A 36 13.14 18.82 -16.75
CA PRO A 36 13.22 17.41 -16.45
C PRO A 36 11.82 17.00 -15.99
N SER A 37 11.17 16.16 -16.79
CA SER A 37 9.96 15.48 -16.37
C SER A 37 10.35 14.72 -15.11
N MET A 38 9.87 15.17 -13.95
CA MET A 38 10.02 14.44 -12.71
C MET A 38 9.39 13.08 -12.97
N ALA A 39 10.22 12.05 -13.11
CA ALA A 39 9.75 10.68 -13.12
C ALA A 39 9.11 10.45 -11.74
N VAL A 40 7.79 10.61 -11.67
CA VAL A 40 6.99 10.08 -10.58
C VAL A 40 7.31 8.59 -10.59
N GLY A 41 8.07 8.13 -9.60
CA GLY A 41 8.41 6.72 -9.47
C GLY A 41 7.13 5.91 -9.55
N GLU A 42 7.08 4.97 -10.50
CA GLU A 42 5.90 4.13 -10.67
C GLU A 42 5.63 3.42 -9.33
N ALA A 43 4.42 3.61 -8.78
CA ALA A 43 4.05 2.99 -7.52
C ALA A 43 4.28 1.48 -7.61
N SER A 44 5.06 0.94 -6.67
CA SER A 44 5.40 -0.48 -6.64
C SER A 44 4.12 -1.31 -6.72
N ARG A 45 4.08 -2.26 -7.67
CA ARG A 45 2.91 -3.12 -7.86
C ARG A 45 3.06 -4.33 -6.95
N TYR A 46 1.94 -4.82 -6.44
CA TYR A 46 1.93 -5.97 -5.54
C TYR A 46 2.72 -7.19 -6.05
N LEU A 47 2.63 -7.51 -7.34
CA LEU A 47 3.32 -8.66 -7.93
C LEU A 47 4.85 -8.53 -7.87
N ASP A 48 5.37 -7.30 -7.85
CA ASP A 48 6.80 -7.01 -7.77
C ASP A 48 7.32 -7.08 -6.33
N VAL A 49 6.43 -6.90 -5.33
CA VAL A 49 6.77 -6.96 -3.91
C VAL A 49 6.78 -8.38 -3.35
N ILE A 50 6.01 -9.32 -3.92
CA ILE A 50 5.94 -10.70 -3.42
C ILE A 50 7.33 -11.36 -3.27
N PRO A 51 8.23 -11.31 -4.26
CA PRO A 51 9.55 -11.93 -4.12
C PRO A 51 10.39 -11.25 -3.03
N THR A 52 10.30 -9.92 -2.93
CA THR A 52 11.01 -9.12 -1.91
C THR A 52 10.52 -9.47 -0.51
N PHE A 53 9.20 -9.56 -0.32
CA PHE A 53 8.59 -9.97 0.95
C PHE A 53 9.16 -11.30 1.44
N TRP A 54 9.13 -12.34 0.60
CA TRP A 54 9.62 -13.66 1.00
C TRP A 54 11.13 -13.72 1.16
N ARG A 55 11.90 -13.18 0.22
CA ARG A 55 13.36 -13.30 0.22
C ARG A 55 14.05 -12.42 1.25
N THR A 56 13.42 -11.32 1.66
CA THR A 56 14.05 -10.37 2.59
C THR A 56 13.49 -10.47 4.00
N LEU A 57 12.17 -10.62 4.17
CA LEU A 57 11.57 -10.67 5.51
C LEU A 57 11.52 -12.08 6.09
N TYR A 58 11.45 -13.12 5.25
CA TYR A 58 11.35 -14.53 5.68
C TYR A 58 12.29 -15.45 4.88
N PRO A 59 13.60 -15.11 4.76
CA PRO A 59 14.54 -15.84 3.90
C PRO A 59 14.69 -17.32 4.26
N ASP A 60 14.57 -17.65 5.54
CA ASP A 60 14.71 -19.00 6.09
C ASP A 60 13.36 -19.62 6.51
N GLY A 61 12.25 -18.91 6.25
CA GLY A 61 10.93 -19.21 6.80
C GLY A 61 10.60 -18.39 8.05
N GLY A 62 9.68 -18.87 8.87
CA GLY A 62 9.21 -18.13 10.04
C GLY A 62 8.03 -18.81 10.74
N GLN A 63 7.21 -18.02 11.43
CA GLN A 63 5.95 -18.48 12.04
C GLN A 63 4.75 -17.90 11.31
N GLY A 64 3.73 -18.72 11.10
CA GLY A 64 2.45 -18.29 10.54
C GLY A 64 1.67 -17.37 11.48
N LEU A 65 0.96 -16.40 10.92
CA LEU A 65 0.20 -15.40 11.68
C LEU A 65 -0.86 -16.03 12.60
N TYR A 66 -1.67 -16.97 12.12
CA TYR A 66 -2.85 -17.44 12.87
C TYR A 66 -2.53 -18.53 13.90
N CYS A 67 -1.81 -19.58 13.51
CA CYS A 67 -1.48 -20.69 14.43
C CYS A 67 -0.09 -20.60 15.06
N GLY A 68 0.80 -19.71 14.57
CA GLY A 68 2.20 -19.71 14.98
C GLY A 68 3.03 -20.92 14.55
N ALA A 69 2.46 -21.81 13.72
CA ALA A 69 3.19 -22.95 13.18
C ALA A 69 4.39 -22.46 12.37
N THR A 70 5.52 -23.14 12.56
CA THR A 70 6.75 -22.84 11.82
C THR A 70 6.63 -23.30 10.38
N PHE A 71 7.19 -22.53 9.46
CA PHE A 71 7.32 -22.87 8.04
C PHE A 71 8.74 -22.60 7.57
N SER A 72 9.18 -23.32 6.55
CA SER A 72 10.50 -23.14 5.94
C SER A 72 10.45 -22.19 4.74
N ALA A 73 11.62 -21.75 4.28
CA ALA A 73 11.72 -21.04 3.01
C ALA A 73 11.07 -21.84 1.87
N TYR A 74 10.32 -21.16 1.01
CA TYR A 74 9.61 -21.75 -0.14
C TYR A 74 8.50 -22.76 0.21
N ASP A 75 8.05 -22.80 1.46
CA ASP A 75 6.88 -23.59 1.86
C ASP A 75 5.63 -23.11 1.10
N ARG A 76 5.04 -24.00 0.30
CA ARG A 76 3.88 -23.68 -0.56
C ARG A 76 2.55 -23.73 0.19
N ASP A 77 2.55 -24.20 1.43
CA ASP A 77 1.38 -24.17 2.29
C ASP A 77 1.17 -22.78 2.91
N TYR A 78 2.11 -21.86 2.74
CA TYR A 78 2.03 -20.48 3.21
C TYR A 78 1.88 -19.49 2.05
N ASN A 79 1.05 -18.47 2.27
CA ASN A 79 0.89 -17.35 1.38
C ASN A 79 0.85 -16.02 2.16
N ILE A 80 0.74 -14.92 1.43
CA ILE A 80 0.63 -13.58 2.03
C ILE A 80 -0.82 -13.31 2.44
N GLU A 81 -1.02 -13.12 3.73
CA GLU A 81 -2.20 -12.52 4.33
C GLU A 81 -2.14 -11.00 4.18
N HIS A 82 -3.24 -10.40 3.74
CA HIS A 82 -3.46 -8.97 3.83
C HIS A 82 -4.34 -8.69 5.05
N VAL A 83 -3.71 -8.34 6.18
CA VAL A 83 -4.38 -8.20 7.49
C VAL A 83 -5.57 -7.24 7.40
N TYR A 84 -5.39 -6.07 6.80
CA TYR A 84 -6.47 -5.25 6.28
C TYR A 84 -6.92 -5.82 4.92
N PRO A 85 -8.15 -6.36 4.78
CA PRO A 85 -8.56 -7.08 3.58
C PRO A 85 -8.55 -6.20 2.32
N MET A 86 -7.95 -6.69 1.23
CA MET A 86 -7.95 -5.97 -0.05
C MET A 86 -9.35 -5.83 -0.67
N SER A 87 -10.31 -6.68 -0.30
CA SER A 87 -11.71 -6.49 -0.69
C SER A 87 -12.35 -5.26 -0.03
N TRP A 88 -11.95 -4.92 1.20
CA TRP A 88 -12.41 -3.69 1.87
C TRP A 88 -11.81 -2.46 1.21
N VAL A 89 -10.52 -2.51 0.85
CA VAL A 89 -9.85 -1.46 0.07
C VAL A 89 -10.53 -1.26 -1.28
N GLY A 90 -10.78 -2.35 -2.03
CA GLY A 90 -11.44 -2.29 -3.33
C GLY A 90 -12.84 -1.65 -3.24
N LYS A 91 -13.58 -1.95 -2.17
CA LYS A 91 -14.89 -1.32 -1.88
C LYS A 91 -14.74 0.17 -1.56
N ALA A 92 -13.77 0.54 -0.71
CA ALA A 92 -13.52 1.93 -0.33
C ALA A 92 -13.14 2.80 -1.54
N LEU A 93 -12.30 2.27 -2.42
CA LEU A 93 -11.84 2.94 -3.64
C LEU A 93 -12.83 2.83 -4.82
N ARG A 94 -13.88 2.00 -4.69
CA ARG A 94 -14.88 1.75 -5.74
C ARG A 94 -14.27 1.34 -7.10
N CYS A 95 -13.17 0.58 -7.06
CA CYS A 95 -12.40 0.22 -8.26
C CYS A 95 -12.78 -1.15 -8.88
N GLY A 96 -13.77 -1.83 -8.30
CA GLY A 96 -14.27 -3.13 -8.78
C GLY A 96 -13.64 -4.32 -8.05
N ASP A 97 -13.50 -5.45 -8.74
CA ASP A 97 -12.79 -6.60 -8.21
C ASP A 97 -11.27 -6.36 -8.11
N ARG A 98 -10.55 -7.25 -7.45
CA ARG A 98 -9.11 -7.12 -7.21
C ARG A 98 -8.29 -6.98 -8.50
N ALA A 99 -8.69 -7.66 -9.57
CA ALA A 99 -7.98 -7.59 -10.85
C ALA A 99 -8.27 -6.26 -11.57
N ALA A 100 -9.51 -5.78 -11.53
CA ALA A 100 -9.90 -4.47 -12.03
C ALA A 100 -9.17 -3.36 -11.28
N CYS A 101 -9.15 -3.41 -9.95
CA CYS A 101 -8.45 -2.44 -9.11
C CYS A 101 -6.96 -2.33 -9.44
N ARG A 102 -6.26 -3.47 -9.62
CA ARG A 102 -4.84 -3.46 -10.02
C ARG A 102 -4.59 -2.78 -11.37
N ARG A 103 -5.51 -2.93 -12.32
CA ARG A 103 -5.40 -2.32 -13.64
C ARG A 103 -5.73 -0.82 -13.64
N SER A 104 -6.64 -0.38 -12.78
CA SER A 104 -7.26 0.94 -12.87
C SER A 104 -6.90 1.91 -11.76
N SER A 105 -6.32 1.46 -10.64
CA SER A 105 -6.11 2.28 -9.45
C SER A 105 -4.67 2.21 -8.94
N ALA A 106 -3.92 3.29 -9.18
CA ALA A 106 -2.59 3.46 -8.61
C ALA A 106 -2.62 3.44 -7.07
N ARG A 107 -3.64 4.05 -6.45
CA ARG A 107 -3.85 4.03 -5.00
C ARG A 107 -4.11 2.62 -4.47
N PHE A 108 -4.86 1.79 -5.20
CA PHE A 108 -5.02 0.38 -4.81
C PHE A 108 -3.69 -0.36 -4.87
N ASN A 109 -2.90 -0.15 -5.93
CA ASN A 109 -1.59 -0.80 -6.08
C ASN A 109 -0.62 -0.39 -4.95
N GLU A 110 -0.60 0.88 -4.55
CA GLU A 110 0.18 1.36 -3.41
C GLU A 110 -0.25 0.70 -2.09
N ILE A 111 -1.56 0.65 -1.81
CA ILE A 111 -2.10 0.03 -0.59
C ILE A 111 -1.85 -1.47 -0.57
N GLU A 112 -2.01 -2.13 -1.73
CA GLU A 112 -1.83 -3.57 -1.84
C GLU A 112 -0.37 -3.99 -1.70
N SER A 113 0.57 -3.13 -2.11
CA SER A 113 2.00 -3.39 -2.07
C SER A 113 2.67 -3.02 -0.74
N ASP A 114 1.94 -2.40 0.20
CA ASP A 114 2.45 -2.06 1.53
C ASP A 114 2.72 -3.33 2.37
N MET A 115 4.00 -3.59 2.65
CA MET A 115 4.42 -4.78 3.40
C MET A 115 4.05 -4.72 4.88
N HIS A 116 3.73 -3.56 5.45
CA HIS A 116 3.20 -3.48 6.82
C HIS A 116 1.86 -4.19 6.98
N ASN A 117 1.15 -4.39 5.87
CA ASN A 117 -0.10 -5.14 5.83
C ASN A 117 0.06 -6.63 5.44
N MET A 118 1.28 -7.09 5.17
CA MET A 118 1.56 -8.42 4.63
C MET A 118 2.13 -9.36 5.69
N TYR A 119 1.51 -10.50 5.94
CA TYR A 119 2.04 -11.49 6.90
C TYR A 119 1.99 -12.91 6.31
N PRO A 120 2.92 -13.81 6.69
CA PRO A 120 2.83 -15.20 6.28
C PRO A 120 1.66 -15.86 7.01
N ALA A 121 0.79 -16.53 6.28
CA ALA A 121 -0.30 -17.32 6.86
C ALA A 121 -0.46 -18.63 6.10
N ARG A 122 -0.89 -19.68 6.81
CA ARG A 122 -1.23 -20.95 6.16
C ARG A 122 -2.38 -20.71 5.19
N ARG A 123 -2.23 -21.18 3.96
CA ARG A 123 -3.06 -20.81 2.81
C ARG A 123 -4.53 -21.16 3.00
N ASP A 124 -4.83 -22.30 3.62
CA ASP A 124 -6.21 -22.70 3.94
C ASP A 124 -6.85 -21.78 5.00
N LEU A 125 -6.08 -21.35 6.01
CA LEU A 125 -6.57 -20.45 7.06
C LEU A 125 -6.75 -19.02 6.55
N ASN A 126 -5.81 -18.52 5.75
CA ASN A 126 -5.97 -17.25 5.04
C ASN A 126 -7.25 -17.28 4.17
N HIS A 127 -7.47 -18.37 3.43
CA HIS A 127 -8.69 -18.52 2.64
C HIS A 127 -9.97 -18.51 3.50
N LYS A 128 -9.98 -19.25 4.63
CA LYS A 128 -11.13 -19.27 5.56
C LYS A 128 -11.35 -17.93 6.27
N ARG A 129 -10.27 -17.22 6.62
CA ARG A 129 -10.31 -15.88 7.22
C ARG A 129 -11.00 -14.89 6.28
N GLY A 130 -10.70 -14.97 4.99
CA GLY A 130 -11.32 -14.18 3.95
C GLY A 130 -11.26 -12.68 4.23
N ALA A 131 -12.42 -12.06 4.44
CA ALA A 131 -12.53 -10.63 4.79
C ALA A 131 -13.41 -10.41 6.02
N TYR A 132 -13.42 -11.40 6.92
CA TYR A 132 -14.16 -11.32 8.17
C TYR A 132 -13.48 -10.33 9.13
N PRO A 133 -14.25 -9.44 9.79
CA PRO A 133 -13.72 -8.62 10.87
C PRO A 133 -13.19 -9.47 12.02
N TYR A 134 -12.22 -8.90 12.73
CA TYR A 134 -11.70 -9.42 13.98
C TYR A 134 -12.69 -9.15 15.12
N ARG A 135 -12.89 -10.14 15.99
CA ARG A 135 -13.71 -10.09 17.21
C ARG A 135 -13.14 -11.03 18.27
N GLU A 136 -13.64 -10.90 19.50
CA GLU A 136 -13.61 -11.98 20.49
C GLU A 136 -14.85 -12.85 20.30
N ILE A 137 -14.66 -14.16 20.33
CA ILE A 137 -15.60 -15.24 20.03
C ILE A 137 -15.70 -16.12 21.27
N ALA A 138 -16.91 -16.27 21.80
CA ALA A 138 -17.12 -17.07 22.99
C ALA A 138 -16.89 -18.58 22.74
N GLY A 139 -16.31 -19.27 23.72
CA GLY A 139 -16.26 -20.72 23.78
C GLY A 139 -14.94 -21.36 23.35
N GLU A 140 -13.92 -20.57 22.96
CA GLU A 140 -12.54 -21.05 22.66
C GLU A 140 -12.56 -22.25 21.69
N GLN A 141 -13.45 -22.19 20.69
CA GLN A 141 -13.62 -23.27 19.73
C GLN A 141 -12.60 -23.10 18.59
N TRP A 142 -11.37 -23.49 18.89
CA TRP A 142 -10.24 -23.48 17.97
C TRP A 142 -10.56 -24.22 16.66
N ILE A 143 -10.06 -23.67 15.53
CA ILE A 143 -10.26 -24.25 14.20
C ILE A 143 -9.68 -25.68 14.09
N GLU A 144 -8.61 -25.94 14.83
CA GLU A 144 -7.98 -27.25 14.98
C GLU A 144 -7.14 -27.32 16.28
N PRO A 145 -6.86 -28.52 16.80
CA PRO A 145 -6.04 -28.69 17.99
C PRO A 145 -4.66 -28.01 17.85
N GLY A 146 -4.29 -27.18 18.84
CA GLY A 146 -3.01 -26.47 18.85
C GLY A 146 -2.97 -25.19 18.00
N CYS A 147 -4.08 -24.82 17.36
CA CYS A 147 -4.22 -23.53 16.68
C CYS A 147 -5.36 -22.73 17.31
N ASP A 148 -4.99 -21.83 18.22
CA ASP A 148 -5.86 -20.86 18.88
C ASP A 148 -6.34 -19.78 17.88
N PHE A 149 -7.11 -20.21 16.89
CA PHE A 149 -7.70 -19.38 15.85
C PHE A 149 -9.14 -19.83 15.65
N GLU A 150 -10.09 -18.94 15.88
CA GLU A 150 -11.51 -19.23 15.78
C GLU A 150 -12.15 -18.52 14.60
N ILE A 151 -13.17 -19.18 14.05
CA ILE A 151 -14.01 -18.61 12.99
C ILE A 151 -15.47 -18.84 13.34
N ASP A 152 -16.19 -17.75 13.60
CA ASP A 152 -17.65 -17.77 13.65
C ASP A 152 -18.18 -17.53 12.24
N TYR A 153 -18.53 -18.60 11.53
CA TYR A 153 -19.10 -18.52 10.19
C TYR A 153 -20.49 -17.87 10.15
N ARG A 154 -21.25 -17.91 11.26
CA ARG A 154 -22.59 -17.31 11.34
C ARG A 154 -22.48 -15.81 11.51
N ALA A 155 -21.64 -15.35 12.44
CA ALA A 155 -21.36 -13.93 12.64
C ALA A 155 -20.39 -13.35 11.60
N ARG A 156 -19.76 -14.21 10.79
CA ARG A 156 -18.71 -13.87 9.81
C ARG A 156 -17.57 -13.10 10.49
N ALA A 157 -17.04 -13.65 11.57
CA ALA A 157 -15.98 -13.04 12.37
C ALA A 157 -14.86 -14.04 12.65
N VAL A 158 -13.67 -13.54 12.95
CA VAL A 158 -12.52 -14.35 13.34
C VAL A 158 -11.89 -13.81 14.62
N GLU A 159 -11.33 -14.71 15.42
CA GLU A 159 -10.50 -14.39 16.58
C GLU A 159 -9.12 -15.02 16.36
N PRO A 160 -8.03 -14.24 16.34
CA PRO A 160 -6.67 -14.75 16.25
C PRO A 160 -6.09 -15.07 17.63
N ARG A 161 -5.09 -15.95 17.63
CA ARG A 161 -4.32 -16.28 18.84
C ARG A 161 -3.82 -15.02 19.54
N PRO A 162 -3.78 -14.99 20.88
CA PRO A 162 -3.33 -13.85 21.66
C PRO A 162 -1.98 -13.27 21.18
N ALA A 163 -1.00 -14.13 20.90
CA ALA A 163 0.34 -13.74 20.46
C ALA A 163 0.43 -13.08 19.07
N SER A 164 -0.69 -12.93 18.35
CA SER A 164 -0.75 -12.26 17.05
C SER A 164 -1.61 -11.00 17.08
N ARG A 165 -2.33 -10.74 18.17
CA ARG A 165 -3.34 -9.70 18.29
C ARG A 165 -2.74 -8.30 18.18
N GLY A 166 -1.58 -8.07 18.79
CA GLY A 166 -0.86 -6.80 18.74
C GLY A 166 -0.39 -6.47 17.32
N ASN A 167 0.26 -7.44 16.66
CA ASN A 167 0.74 -7.28 15.28
C ASN A 167 -0.43 -7.01 14.31
N ILE A 168 -1.55 -7.73 14.47
CA ILE A 168 -2.78 -7.52 13.68
C ILE A 168 -3.35 -6.12 13.96
N ALA A 169 -3.43 -5.73 15.22
CA ALA A 169 -3.94 -4.42 15.63
C ALA A 169 -3.14 -3.28 14.99
N ARG A 170 -1.81 -3.30 15.12
CA ARG A 170 -0.93 -2.27 14.58
C ARG A 170 -0.93 -2.24 13.07
N ALA A 171 -1.03 -3.38 12.38
CA ALA A 171 -1.19 -3.41 10.93
C ALA A 171 -2.53 -2.79 10.49
N MET A 172 -3.65 -3.17 11.13
CA MET A 172 -4.97 -2.61 10.81
C MET A 172 -5.04 -1.10 11.06
N LEU A 173 -4.59 -0.64 12.23
CA LEU A 173 -4.63 0.77 12.64
C LEU A 173 -3.74 1.63 11.73
N TYR A 174 -2.55 1.14 11.39
CA TYR A 174 -1.67 1.76 10.41
C TYR A 174 -2.36 1.93 9.05
N MET A 175 -2.95 0.87 8.49
CA MET A 175 -3.61 0.95 7.19
C MET A 175 -4.78 1.93 7.19
N ALA A 176 -5.54 1.98 8.30
CA ALA A 176 -6.63 2.92 8.47
C ALA A 176 -6.15 4.37 8.45
N GLU A 177 -5.07 4.65 9.18
CA GLU A 177 -4.54 5.99 9.33
C GLU A 177 -3.78 6.47 8.09
N GLU A 178 -2.80 5.69 7.64
CA GLU A 178 -1.92 6.01 6.52
C GLU A 178 -2.71 6.26 5.23
N TYR A 179 -3.75 5.46 5.00
CA TYR A 179 -4.51 5.49 3.76
C TYR A 179 -5.92 6.07 3.90
N GLY A 180 -6.29 6.55 5.09
CA GLY A 180 -7.64 7.07 5.37
C GLY A 180 -8.74 6.03 5.14
N LEU A 181 -8.48 4.78 5.53
CA LEU A 181 -9.43 3.66 5.40
C LEU A 181 -10.28 3.52 6.67
N GLU A 182 -11.53 3.08 6.50
CA GLU A 182 -12.49 3.00 7.59
C GLU A 182 -12.35 1.72 8.42
N ILE A 183 -12.24 1.87 9.74
CA ILE A 183 -12.47 0.80 10.71
C ILE A 183 -13.66 1.21 11.58
N TYR A 184 -14.71 0.39 11.60
CA TYR A 184 -15.87 0.61 12.46
C TYR A 184 -15.46 0.70 13.93
N GLN A 185 -16.10 1.61 14.67
CA GLN A 185 -15.72 1.99 16.04
C GLN A 185 -15.55 0.80 16.99
N ARG A 186 -16.43 -0.20 16.92
CA ARG A 186 -16.32 -1.41 17.75
C ARG A 186 -15.02 -2.18 17.50
N GLN A 187 -14.68 -2.41 16.23
CA GLN A 187 -13.44 -3.10 15.88
C GLN A 187 -12.22 -2.21 16.18
N ARG A 188 -12.33 -0.89 15.97
CA ARG A 188 -11.24 0.03 16.34
C ARG A 188 -10.94 -0.03 17.84
N GLY A 189 -11.96 -0.03 18.69
CA GLY A 189 -11.80 -0.21 20.15
C GLY A 189 -11.05 -1.49 20.50
N LEU A 190 -11.51 -2.62 19.94
CA LEU A 190 -10.86 -3.93 20.12
C LEU A 190 -9.38 -3.91 19.70
N LEU A 191 -9.05 -3.32 18.55
CA LEU A 191 -7.66 -3.26 18.08
C LEU A 191 -6.79 -2.40 19.01
N LEU A 192 -7.33 -1.33 19.61
CA LEU A 192 -6.59 -0.56 20.61
C LEU A 192 -6.38 -1.35 21.90
N ASP A 193 -7.36 -2.15 22.32
CA ASP A 193 -7.22 -3.04 23.48
C ASP A 193 -6.14 -4.09 23.22
N TRP A 194 -6.16 -4.72 22.04
CA TRP A 194 -5.15 -5.69 21.62
C TRP A 194 -3.75 -5.08 21.49
N HIS A 195 -3.64 -3.88 20.95
CA HIS A 195 -2.37 -3.16 20.88
C HIS A 195 -1.75 -2.94 22.28
N ARG A 196 -2.57 -2.62 23.29
CA ARG A 196 -2.12 -2.45 24.68
C ARG A 196 -1.79 -3.78 25.37
N ALA A 197 -2.60 -4.80 25.12
CA ALA A 197 -2.46 -6.11 25.76
C ALA A 197 -1.26 -6.92 25.21
N ASP A 198 -0.94 -6.74 23.93
CA ASP A 198 0.18 -7.40 23.24
C ASP A 198 1.15 -6.33 22.70
N PRO A 199 2.08 -5.83 23.55
CA PRO A 199 2.95 -4.72 23.23
C PRO A 199 3.96 -5.05 22.13
N VAL A 200 4.49 -4.01 21.49
CA VAL A 200 5.49 -4.14 20.41
C VAL A 200 6.75 -4.87 20.92
N ASP A 201 7.07 -5.99 20.28
CA ASP A 201 8.26 -6.78 20.60
C ASP A 201 9.47 -6.44 19.71
N ALA A 202 10.61 -7.08 19.98
CA ALA A 202 11.84 -6.86 19.23
C ALA A 202 11.75 -7.35 17.77
N ALA A 203 11.04 -8.44 17.51
CA ALA A 203 10.89 -9.02 16.18
C ALA A 203 10.04 -8.09 15.29
N GLU A 204 8.98 -7.52 15.83
CA GLU A 204 8.13 -6.57 15.14
C GLU A 204 8.87 -5.26 14.82
N LYS A 205 9.67 -4.74 15.77
CA LYS A 205 10.56 -3.58 15.51
C LYS A 205 11.55 -3.85 14.39
N GLN A 206 12.21 -5.01 14.42
CA GLN A 206 13.16 -5.41 13.39
C GLN A 206 12.47 -5.53 12.03
N ARG A 207 11.30 -6.18 11.97
CA ARG A 207 10.49 -6.29 10.76
C ARG A 207 10.08 -4.92 10.22
N ASN A 208 9.66 -3.99 11.09
CA ASN A 208 9.34 -2.61 10.69
C ASN A 208 10.55 -1.91 10.06
N GLN A 209 11.74 -2.00 10.67
CA GLN A 209 12.97 -1.40 10.14
C GLN A 209 13.36 -1.98 8.77
N GLN A 210 13.23 -3.29 8.59
CA GLN A 210 13.47 -3.94 7.29
C GLN A 210 12.49 -3.43 6.23
N ILE A 211 11.20 -3.33 6.56
CA ILE A 211 10.18 -2.80 5.65
C ILE A 211 10.46 -1.33 5.29
N VAL A 212 10.80 -0.49 6.27
CA VAL A 212 11.20 0.91 6.03
C VAL A 212 12.34 0.99 5.02
N SER A 213 13.34 0.12 5.15
CA SER A 213 14.48 0.07 4.21
C SER A 213 14.08 -0.34 2.79
N LEU A 214 12.97 -1.07 2.63
CA LEU A 214 12.49 -1.58 1.33
C LEU A 214 11.49 -0.66 0.64
N GLN A 215 10.55 -0.05 1.39
CA GLN A 215 9.47 0.77 0.82
C GLN A 215 9.49 2.24 1.27
N GLY A 216 10.40 2.63 2.17
CA GLY A 216 10.59 4.01 2.62
C GLY A 216 9.55 4.52 3.63
N LYS A 217 8.62 3.68 4.08
CA LYS A 217 7.52 4.06 4.97
C LYS A 217 7.53 3.22 6.24
N SER A 218 7.39 3.87 7.39
CA SER A 218 7.36 3.22 8.72
C SER A 218 5.93 3.06 9.20
N ASN A 219 5.67 1.97 9.93
CA ASN A 219 4.44 1.85 10.69
C ASN A 219 4.60 2.58 12.03
N ARG A 220 3.98 3.77 12.13
CA ARG A 220 4.02 4.62 13.32
C ARG A 220 3.54 3.89 14.58
N TRP A 221 2.60 2.95 14.47
CA TRP A 221 2.10 2.15 15.59
C TRP A 221 3.12 1.15 16.18
N ILE A 222 4.24 0.93 15.49
CA ILE A 222 5.38 0.12 15.95
C ILE A 222 6.51 1.01 16.49
N GLU A 223 6.50 2.32 16.16
CA GLU A 223 7.43 3.30 16.70
C GLU A 223 7.12 3.58 18.18
N SER A 224 8.16 3.81 18.98
CA SER A 224 8.03 4.01 20.42
C SER A 224 7.13 5.19 20.77
N GLY A 225 6.08 4.95 21.56
CA GLY A 225 5.18 5.97 22.13
C GLY A 225 3.98 6.37 21.26
N TYR A 226 3.76 5.74 20.10
CA TYR A 226 2.61 6.05 19.25
C TYR A 226 1.32 5.38 19.74
N GLY A 227 0.25 6.16 19.93
CA GLY A 227 -1.06 5.62 20.34
C GLY A 227 -1.29 5.50 21.86
N GLU A 228 -0.31 5.92 22.68
CA GLU A 228 -0.45 6.00 24.14
C GLU A 228 -1.16 7.30 24.61
N GLU A 229 -1.25 8.32 23.74
CA GLU A 229 -1.95 9.57 24.02
C GLU A 229 -3.46 9.44 23.71
N GLY A 230 -4.25 8.99 24.69
CA GLY A 230 -5.70 8.83 24.46
C GLY A 230 -6.61 8.67 25.67
N THR A 231 -6.13 8.80 26.91
CA THR A 231 -6.97 8.78 28.12
C THR A 231 -6.87 10.06 28.96
N GLY A 232 -6.44 11.17 28.35
CA GLY A 232 -6.69 12.50 28.89
C GLY A 232 -8.16 12.86 28.64
N THR A 233 -8.97 12.81 29.69
CA THR A 233 -10.29 13.44 29.75
C THR A 233 -10.25 14.83 29.12
N ARG A 234 -10.94 15.00 27.99
CA ARG A 234 -11.43 16.33 27.60
C ARG A 234 -12.65 16.61 28.47
N GLU A 235 -12.55 17.77 29.13
CA GLU A 235 -13.44 18.40 30.12
C GLU A 235 -14.94 18.13 29.99
#